data_AF-A0A2M7UCX5-F1
#
_entry.id   AF-A0A2M7UCX5-F1
#
_cell.length_a   1.000
_cell.length_b   1.000
_cell.length_c   1.000
_cell.angle_alpha   90.00
_cell.angle_beta   90.00
_cell.angle_gamma   90.00
#
_symmetry.space_group_name_H-M   'P 1'
#
loop_
_entity.id
_entity.type
_entity.pdbx_description
1 polymer ?
#
loop_
_entity_poly.entity_id
_entity_poly.type
_entity_poly.pdbx_seq_one_letter_code
_entity_poly.pdbx_strand_id
1 'polypeptide(L)' 'MLPLNFRKYGSGPPIIILHGLFGSSDNWHSMAQELGRTFTVFCPDAR' A
#
# COMPACT_ATOMS: atom_id res chain seq x y z
N MET A 1 17.36 -10.41 -9.17
CA MET A 1 16.46 -9.32 -8.77
C MET A 1 15.86 -9.66 -7.42
N LEU A 2 15.85 -8.73 -6.47
CA LEU A 2 15.24 -8.91 -5.15
C LEU A 2 13.75 -8.52 -5.20
N PRO A 3 12.84 -9.27 -4.55
CA PRO A 3 11.41 -8.96 -4.53
C PRO A 3 11.13 -7.63 -3.81
N LEU A 4 10.26 -6.79 -4.37
CA LEU A 4 9.84 -5.53 -3.74
C LEU A 4 8.88 -5.83 -2.58
N ASN A 5 9.11 -5.22 -1.42
CA ASN A 5 8.19 -5.37 -0.29
C ASN A 5 6.95 -4.50 -0.52
N PHE A 6 5.77 -5.03 -0.21
CA PHE A 6 4.52 -4.28 -0.28
C PHE A 6 3.47 -4.89 0.63
N ARG A 7 2.49 -4.06 1.02
CA ARG A 7 1.25 -4.51 1.66
C ARG A 7 0.09 -4.42 0.68
N LYS A 8 -0.87 -5.34 0.83
CA LYS A 8 -2.12 -5.38 0.05
C LYS A 8 -3.31 -5.40 0.99
N TYR A 9 -4.34 -4.63 0.64
CA TYR A 9 -5.60 -4.57 1.38
C TYR A 9 -6.77 -4.68 0.42
N GLY A 10 -7.87 -5.25 0.90
CA GLY A 10 -9.16 -5.22 0.21
C GLY A 10 -9.24 -5.98 -1.10
N SER A 11 -10.30 -5.68 -1.83
CA SER A 11 -10.64 -6.24 -3.14
C SER A 11 -11.47 -5.21 -3.92
N GLY A 12 -11.30 -5.14 -5.23
CA GLY A 12 -11.95 -4.15 -6.10
C GLY A 12 -10.95 -3.49 -7.06
N PRO A 13 -11.31 -2.36 -7.70
CA PRO A 13 -10.41 -1.64 -8.59
C PRO A 13 -9.07 -1.29 -7.88
N PRO A 14 -7.93 -1.42 -8.56
CA PRO A 14 -6.63 -1.27 -7.91
C PRO A 14 -6.26 0.21 -7.72
N ILE A 15 -5.64 0.52 -6.58
CA ILE A 15 -4.97 1.80 -6.31
C ILE A 15 -3.61 1.56 -5.65
N ILE A 16 -2.66 2.48 -5.88
CA ILE A 16 -1.31 2.42 -5.31
C ILE A 16 -1.07 3.66 -4.45
N ILE A 17 -0.57 3.46 -3.24
CA ILE A 17 -0.19 4.54 -2.32
C ILE A 17 1.32 4.46 -2.08
N LEU A 18 2.04 5.52 -2.41
CA LEU A 18 3.49 5.64 -2.20
C LEU A 18 3.77 6.46 -0.95
N HIS A 19 4.72 6.01 -0.13
CA HIS A 19 5.24 6.80 0.97
C HIS A 19 6.30 7.81 0.47
N GLY A 20 6.58 8.82 1.30
CA GLY A 20 7.65 9.79 1.06
C GLY A 20 9.01 9.35 1.58
N LEU A 21 9.99 10.25 1.53
CA LEU A 21 11.33 10.04 2.07
C LEU A 21 11.28 9.63 3.55
N PHE A 22 12.06 8.61 3.93
CA PHE A 22 12.09 7.98 5.26
C PHE A 22 10.77 7.32 5.72
N GLY A 23 9.77 7.22 4.84
CA GLY A 23 8.53 6.49 5.11
C GLY A 23 8.62 5.01 4.77
N SER A 24 7.53 4.31 5.06
CA SER A 24 7.26 2.93 4.66
C SER A 24 5.76 2.73 4.41
N SER A 25 5.41 1.57 3.85
CA SER A 25 4.06 1.08 3.66
C SER A 25 3.23 1.03 4.94
N ASP A 26 3.88 0.93 6.11
CA ASP A 26 3.21 0.95 7.42
C ASP A 26 2.57 2.30 7.75
N ASN A 27 3.12 3.41 7.24
CA ASN A 27 2.56 4.74 7.49
C ASN A 27 1.12 4.88 6.98
N TRP A 28 0.74 4.08 5.99
CA TRP A 28 -0.57 4.13 5.35
C TRP A 28 -1.56 3.08 5.86
N HIS A 29 -1.20 2.28 6.88
CA HIS A 29 -2.00 1.12 7.31
C HIS A 29 -3.48 1.44 7.54
N SER A 30 -3.78 2.43 8.39
CA SER A 30 -5.17 2.78 8.74
C SER A 30 -5.96 3.30 7.53
N MET A 31 -5.32 4.10 6.67
CA MET A 31 -5.96 4.62 5.46
C MET A 31 -6.21 3.52 4.43
N ALA A 32 -5.24 2.62 4.26
CA ALA A 32 -5.33 1.50 3.33
C ALA A 32 -6.38 0.47 3.77
N GLN A 33 -6.60 0.29 5.07
CA GLN A 33 -7.73 -0.51 5.57
C GLN A 33 -9.08 0.08 5.18
N GLU A 34 -9.27 1.39 5.36
CA GLU A 34 -10.53 2.04 5.03
C GLU A 34 -10.80 2.04 3.52
N LEU A 35 -9.79 2.39 2.71
CA LEU A 35 -9.89 2.32 1.24
C LEU A 35 -10.07 0.87 0.76
N GLY A 36 -9.50 -0.10 1.46
CA GLY A 36 -9.63 -1.52 1.19
C GLY A 36 -11.06 -2.06 1.29
N ARG A 37 -12.00 -1.30 1.87
CA ARG A 37 -13.44 -1.65 1.85
C ARG A 37 -14.03 -1.62 0.45
N THR A 38 -13.44 -0.84 -0.47
CA THR A 38 -13.94 -0.62 -1.84
C THR A 38 -12.92 -0.95 -2.92
N PHE A 39 -11.63 -0.81 -2.63
CA PHE A 39 -10.53 -0.94 -3.59
C PHE A 39 -9.58 -2.09 -3.23
N THR A 40 -8.80 -2.53 -4.22
CA THR A 40 -7.57 -3.28 -3.93
C THR A 40 -6.42 -2.28 -3.74
N VAL A 41 -5.95 -2.10 -2.51
CA VAL A 41 -4.93 -1.10 -2.18
C VAL A 41 -3.55 -1.75 -2.09
N PHE A 42 -2.59 -1.24 -2.85
CA PHE A 42 -1.18 -1.65 -2.76
C PHE A 42 -0.33 -0.54 -2.16
N CYS A 43 0.47 -0.87 -1.16
CA CYS A 43 1.42 0.04 -0.51
C CYS A 43 2.83 -0.55 -0.64
N PRO A 44 3.60 -0.26 -1.70
CA PRO A 44 4.97 -0.71 -1.84
C PRO A 44 5.95 0.10 -0.98
N ASP A 45 7.01 -0.55 -0.51
CA ASP A 45 8.18 0.10 0.08
C ASP A 45 9.18 0.45 -1.01
N ALA A 46 9.42 1.74 -1.23
CA ALA A 46 10.38 2.24 -2.21
C ALA A 46 11.83 1.86 -1.80
N ARG A 47 12.66 1.56 -2.81
CA ARG A 47 14.08 1.24 -2.65
C ARG A 47 14.96 2.46 -2.88
#